data_AF-A0A0F9F4F6-F1
#
_entry.id   AF-A0A0F9F4F6-F1
#
_cell.length_a   1.000
_cell.length_b   1.000
_cell.length_c   1.000
_cell.angle_alpha   90.00
_cell.angle_beta   90.00
_cell.angle_gamma   90.00
#
_symmetry.space_group_name_H-M   'P 1'
#
loop_
_entity.id
_entity.type
_entity.pdbx_description
1 polymer ?
#
loop_
_entity_poly.entity_id
_entity_poly.type
_entity_poly.pdbx_seq_one_letter_code
_entity_poly.pdbx_strand_id
1 'polypeptide(L)'
;MPLPRRRLDAQGNPLPPDPNDPPLTAEPQDTSVATRVTGLISSDNEYMQSAATRGEQATNRRGLLNSTMTVKGVEAARIDAALPIASQEARQAHESNLATQQVEASRGLLRQDITSREGMAAREITSREGLAERDITSREGMQGTDITSRERMQGIDIGAQRERLDTAIAAEAERLGRQLTSAETVALENRISTEMMQERDIAATQERLETDIAAQSERLGRQLTAVEANLLQQIASTERMQSADITAQQGRLEQELGSRADLQEGLLAAQKEMQGLELSSREQIALDNLRSAERRLDTQIESTHYLAAQENELRERIANMNLSANERNAAVTLIAGFESSYAQMISSIYSNPDIPASERQRYLDHANTTRDSNINMVEQMFGIEFDWGEGFGGTTPGANPAPNPWDGPTYIPNAL
;
A
#
# COMPACT_ATOMS: atom_id res chain seq x y z
N MET A 1 -129.39 80.99 -41.63
CA MET A 1 -128.68 79.70 -41.87
C MET A 1 -128.34 79.07 -40.52
N PRO A 2 -128.41 77.74 -40.36
CA PRO A 2 -127.91 77.09 -39.15
C PRO A 2 -126.38 77.20 -39.09
N LEU A 3 -125.83 77.63 -37.95
CA LEU A 3 -124.39 77.66 -37.75
C LEU A 3 -123.82 76.22 -37.81
N PRO A 4 -122.66 75.99 -38.45
CA PRO A 4 -122.04 74.67 -38.47
C PRO A 4 -121.73 74.23 -37.04
N ARG A 5 -122.14 73.01 -36.68
CA ARG A 5 -121.87 72.44 -35.35
C ARG A 5 -120.36 72.30 -35.16
N ARG A 6 -119.82 72.84 -34.06
CA ARG A 6 -118.41 72.62 -33.68
C ARG A 6 -118.11 71.12 -33.67
N ARG A 7 -117.08 70.71 -34.41
CA ARG A 7 -116.51 69.38 -34.30
C ARG A 7 -115.72 69.34 -32.99
N LEU A 8 -116.18 68.51 -32.06
CA LEU A 8 -115.46 68.17 -30.84
C LEU A 8 -114.68 66.87 -31.09
N ASP A 9 -113.53 66.72 -30.44
CA ASP A 9 -112.83 65.44 -30.40
C ASP A 9 -113.51 64.45 -29.45
N ALA A 10 -112.93 63.24 -29.33
CA ALA A 10 -113.44 62.19 -28.45
C ALA A 10 -113.35 62.53 -26.94
N GLN A 11 -112.74 63.65 -26.57
CA GLN A 11 -112.58 64.14 -25.21
C GLN A 11 -113.46 65.38 -24.93
N GLY A 12 -114.27 65.81 -25.92
CA GLY A 12 -115.15 66.97 -25.81
C GLY A 12 -114.45 68.31 -26.02
N ASN A 13 -113.17 68.32 -26.39
CA ASN A 13 -112.42 69.54 -26.69
C ASN A 13 -112.69 69.98 -28.14
N PRO A 14 -112.69 71.30 -28.42
CA PRO A 14 -112.78 71.78 -29.79
C PRO A 14 -111.51 71.39 -30.56
N LEU A 15 -111.68 70.66 -31.67
CA LEU A 15 -110.58 70.36 -32.58
C LEU A 15 -109.94 71.66 -33.09
N PRO A 16 -108.60 71.71 -33.28
CA PRO A 16 -107.97 72.84 -33.94
C PRO A 16 -108.56 73.02 -35.36
N PRO A 17 -108.73 74.26 -35.84
CA PRO A 17 -109.26 74.51 -37.18
C PRO A 17 -108.38 73.85 -38.25
N ASP A 18 -108.98 73.31 -39.30
CA ASP A 18 -108.24 72.67 -40.39
C ASP A 18 -107.37 73.74 -41.09
N PRO A 19 -106.07 73.51 -41.33
CA PRO A 19 -105.24 74.45 -42.09
C PRO A 19 -105.74 74.68 -43.54
N ASN A 20 -106.68 73.87 -44.04
CA ASN A 20 -107.36 74.08 -45.32
C ASN A 20 -108.77 74.69 -45.19
N ASP A 21 -109.29 74.96 -43.98
CA ASP A 21 -110.48 75.79 -43.85
C ASP A 21 -110.13 77.18 -44.40
N PRO A 22 -110.90 77.74 -45.37
CA PRO A 22 -110.64 79.09 -45.84
C PRO A 22 -110.72 80.05 -44.65
N PRO A 23 -109.82 81.04 -44.56
CA PRO A 23 -109.83 81.96 -43.44
C PRO A 23 -111.21 82.61 -43.34
N LEU A 24 -111.73 82.73 -42.12
CA LEU A 24 -112.97 83.46 -41.83
C LEU A 24 -112.74 84.98 -41.96
N THR A 25 -112.25 85.41 -43.12
CA THR A 25 -112.40 86.78 -43.63
C THR A 25 -113.88 86.94 -43.92
N ALA A 26 -114.62 87.51 -42.97
CA ALA A 26 -115.94 88.02 -43.26
C ALA A 26 -115.77 89.10 -44.34
N GLU A 27 -116.20 88.81 -45.57
CA GLU A 27 -116.14 89.77 -46.66
C GLU A 27 -116.87 91.06 -46.23
N PRO A 28 -116.32 92.25 -46.55
CA PRO A 28 -116.89 93.51 -46.09
C PRO A 28 -118.33 93.62 -46.60
N GLN A 29 -119.28 93.74 -45.67
CA GLN A 29 -120.70 93.77 -46.03
C GLN A 29 -121.01 95.06 -46.79
N ASP A 30 -121.82 94.96 -47.86
CA ASP A 30 -122.24 96.14 -48.61
C ASP A 30 -123.03 97.11 -47.73
N THR A 31 -122.52 98.34 -47.63
CA THR A 31 -123.06 99.48 -46.87
C THR A 31 -123.92 100.40 -47.74
N SER A 32 -124.12 100.07 -49.02
CA SER A 32 -124.97 100.83 -49.95
C SER A 32 -126.46 100.67 -49.62
N VAL A 33 -127.08 101.76 -49.19
CA VAL A 33 -128.55 101.81 -48.98
C VAL A 33 -129.29 101.44 -50.28
N ALA A 34 -128.78 101.80 -51.45
CA ALA A 34 -129.40 101.48 -52.74
C ALA A 34 -129.44 99.96 -53.02
N THR A 35 -128.33 99.24 -52.74
CA THR A 35 -128.30 97.78 -52.87
C THR A 35 -129.26 97.14 -51.88
N ARG A 36 -129.30 97.63 -50.64
CA ARG A 36 -130.19 97.13 -49.57
C ARG A 36 -131.67 97.36 -49.89
N VAL A 37 -132.07 98.55 -50.37
CA VAL A 37 -133.44 98.82 -50.84
C VAL A 37 -133.81 97.89 -51.99
N THR A 38 -132.92 97.71 -52.98
CA THR A 38 -133.13 96.81 -54.11
C THR A 38 -133.34 95.36 -53.64
N GLY A 39 -132.49 94.88 -52.73
CA GLY A 39 -132.61 93.56 -52.11
C GLY A 39 -133.94 93.36 -51.39
N LEU A 40 -134.30 94.28 -50.48
CA LEU A 40 -135.55 94.21 -49.72
C LEU A 40 -136.79 94.23 -50.62
N ILE A 41 -136.82 95.10 -51.64
CA ILE A 41 -137.92 95.14 -52.61
C ILE A 41 -137.98 93.83 -53.42
N SER A 42 -136.84 93.27 -53.84
CA SER A 42 -136.79 92.02 -54.63
C SER A 42 -137.16 90.76 -53.84
N SER A 43 -136.97 90.75 -52.52
CA SER A 43 -137.14 89.56 -51.66
C SER A 43 -138.59 89.20 -51.29
N ASP A 44 -139.57 89.99 -51.73
CA ASP A 44 -141.01 89.76 -51.60
C ASP A 44 -141.54 89.40 -50.19
N ASN A 45 -140.87 89.94 -49.16
CA ASN A 45 -141.22 89.77 -47.74
C ASN A 45 -142.63 90.29 -47.41
N GLU A 46 -143.30 89.68 -46.41
CA GLU A 46 -144.64 90.07 -45.92
C GLU A 46 -144.76 91.57 -45.59
N TYR A 47 -143.70 92.19 -45.08
CA TYR A 47 -143.66 93.63 -44.80
C TYR A 47 -143.74 94.49 -46.08
N MET A 48 -143.10 94.07 -47.17
CA MET A 48 -143.20 94.71 -48.48
C MET A 48 -144.56 94.47 -49.12
N GLN A 49 -145.16 93.29 -48.94
CA GLN A 49 -146.52 92.99 -49.38
C GLN A 49 -147.54 93.89 -48.64
N SER A 50 -147.41 94.05 -47.32
CA SER A 50 -148.22 94.98 -46.53
C SER A 50 -148.08 96.45 -46.97
N ALA A 51 -146.86 96.86 -47.36
CA ALA A 51 -146.62 98.18 -47.92
C ALA A 51 -147.27 98.35 -49.31
N ALA A 52 -147.16 97.33 -50.16
CA ALA A 52 -147.81 97.28 -51.47
C ALA A 52 -149.34 97.42 -51.35
N THR A 53 -149.99 96.61 -50.51
CA THR A 53 -151.44 96.71 -50.25
C THR A 53 -151.86 98.09 -49.72
N ARG A 54 -151.03 98.74 -48.90
CA ARG A 54 -151.27 100.13 -48.46
C ARG A 54 -151.16 101.12 -49.62
N GLY A 55 -150.22 100.92 -50.54
CA GLY A 55 -150.11 101.67 -51.80
C GLY A 55 -151.36 101.52 -52.68
N GLU A 56 -151.84 100.29 -52.88
CA GLU A 56 -153.07 99.99 -53.62
C GLU A 56 -154.30 100.64 -52.98
N GLN A 57 -154.44 100.57 -51.66
CA GLN A 57 -155.53 101.24 -50.94
C GLN A 57 -155.47 102.77 -51.10
N ALA A 58 -154.27 103.35 -51.11
CA ALA A 58 -154.08 104.80 -51.30
C ALA A 58 -154.39 105.26 -52.74
N THR A 59 -154.06 104.46 -53.77
CA THR A 59 -154.40 104.77 -55.16
C THR A 59 -155.87 104.48 -55.48
N ASN A 60 -156.47 103.46 -54.86
CA ASN A 60 -157.90 103.14 -54.94
C ASN A 60 -158.76 104.29 -54.39
N ARG A 61 -158.40 104.85 -53.22
CA ARG A 61 -159.05 106.06 -52.67
C ARG A 61 -158.97 107.28 -53.59
N ARG A 62 -158.08 107.29 -54.58
CA ARG A 62 -157.95 108.34 -55.62
C ARG A 62 -158.62 107.96 -56.95
N GLY A 63 -159.30 106.81 -57.03
CA GLY A 63 -159.98 106.32 -58.22
C GLY A 63 -159.05 105.73 -59.30
N LEU A 64 -157.79 105.45 -58.99
CA LEU A 64 -156.75 105.17 -59.99
C LEU A 64 -156.48 103.70 -60.28
N LEU A 65 -157.26 102.75 -59.72
CA LEU A 65 -156.96 101.31 -59.67
C LEU A 65 -156.35 100.69 -60.95
N ASN A 66 -156.92 100.96 -62.13
CA ASN A 66 -156.48 100.37 -63.40
C ASN A 66 -155.40 101.17 -64.15
N SER A 67 -154.81 102.20 -63.53
CA SER A 67 -153.78 103.03 -64.16
C SER A 67 -152.37 102.52 -63.88
N THR A 68 -151.41 102.84 -64.76
CA THR A 68 -149.97 102.68 -64.49
C THR A 68 -149.50 103.47 -63.24
N MET A 69 -150.28 104.45 -62.79
CA MET A 69 -150.12 105.11 -61.49
C MET A 69 -150.32 104.17 -60.29
N THR A 70 -151.09 103.08 -60.40
CA THR A 70 -151.22 102.09 -59.31
C THR A 70 -149.89 101.40 -59.06
N VAL A 71 -149.24 100.89 -60.12
CA VAL A 71 -147.91 100.26 -60.02
C VAL A 71 -146.90 101.22 -59.42
N LYS A 72 -146.84 102.46 -59.89
CA LYS A 72 -145.94 103.49 -59.35
C LYS A 72 -146.24 103.85 -57.89
N GLY A 73 -147.52 103.88 -57.49
CA GLY A 73 -147.92 104.14 -56.10
C GLY A 73 -147.59 102.98 -55.16
N VAL A 74 -147.69 101.75 -55.65
CA VAL A 74 -147.28 100.52 -54.95
C VAL A 74 -145.77 100.44 -54.80
N GLU A 75 -145.03 100.72 -55.87
CA GLU A 75 -143.56 100.76 -55.87
C GLU A 75 -143.04 101.87 -54.95
N ALA A 76 -143.61 103.07 -55.00
CA ALA A 76 -143.30 104.15 -54.05
C ALA A 76 -143.58 103.72 -52.60
N ALA A 77 -144.72 103.08 -52.30
CA ALA A 77 -145.02 102.59 -50.96
C ALA A 77 -144.05 101.48 -50.49
N ARG A 78 -143.59 100.60 -51.39
CA ARG A 78 -142.53 99.61 -51.11
C ARG A 78 -141.18 100.30 -50.83
N ILE A 79 -140.80 101.30 -51.63
CA ILE A 79 -139.57 102.10 -51.43
C ILE A 79 -139.61 102.83 -50.09
N ASP A 80 -140.70 103.55 -49.78
CA ASP A 80 -140.88 104.30 -48.52
C ASP A 80 -140.83 103.37 -47.30
N ALA A 81 -141.32 102.13 -47.41
CA ALA A 81 -141.22 101.12 -46.36
C ALA A 81 -139.84 100.44 -46.28
N ALA A 82 -139.14 100.28 -47.41
CA ALA A 82 -137.83 99.63 -47.47
C ALA A 82 -136.69 100.54 -47.04
N LEU A 83 -136.76 101.83 -47.37
CA LEU A 83 -135.73 102.83 -47.11
C LEU A 83 -135.31 102.95 -45.62
N PRO A 84 -136.21 102.98 -44.62
CA PRO A 84 -135.80 102.99 -43.21
C PRO A 84 -135.04 101.71 -42.82
N ILE A 85 -135.49 100.53 -43.26
CA ILE A 85 -134.85 99.24 -42.97
C ILE A 85 -133.47 99.17 -43.65
N ALA A 86 -133.40 99.49 -44.95
CA ALA A 86 -132.16 99.52 -45.71
C ALA A 86 -131.13 100.49 -45.14
N SER A 87 -131.56 101.65 -44.63
CA SER A 87 -130.69 102.62 -43.98
C SER A 87 -130.22 102.18 -42.59
N GLN A 88 -131.01 101.38 -41.86
CA GLN A 88 -130.60 100.74 -40.62
C GLN A 88 -129.59 99.61 -40.88
N GLU A 89 -129.86 98.72 -41.84
CA GLU A 89 -128.93 97.65 -42.25
C GLU A 89 -127.61 98.20 -42.78
N ALA A 90 -127.63 99.26 -43.59
CA ALA A 90 -126.42 99.91 -44.11
C ALA A 90 -125.55 100.47 -42.98
N ARG A 91 -126.15 101.06 -41.93
CA ARG A 91 -125.42 101.50 -40.72
C ARG A 91 -124.84 100.32 -39.95
N GLN A 92 -125.63 99.27 -39.72
CA GLN A 92 -125.17 98.08 -39.02
C GLN A 92 -124.03 97.36 -39.77
N ALA A 93 -124.10 97.29 -41.11
CA ALA A 93 -123.02 96.79 -41.96
C ALA A 93 -121.76 97.65 -41.87
N HIS A 94 -121.90 98.98 -41.86
CA HIS A 94 -120.77 99.90 -41.70
C HIS A 94 -120.10 99.77 -40.32
N GLU A 95 -120.89 99.70 -39.25
CA GLU A 95 -120.42 99.46 -37.88
C GLU A 95 -119.71 98.10 -37.76
N SER A 96 -120.25 97.05 -38.37
CA SER A 96 -119.64 95.70 -38.41
C SER A 96 -118.31 95.67 -39.18
N ASN A 97 -118.24 96.36 -40.34
CA ASN A 97 -117.00 96.48 -41.10
C ASN A 97 -115.94 97.26 -40.32
N LEU A 98 -116.32 98.36 -39.65
CA LEU A 98 -115.42 99.15 -38.81
C LEU A 98 -114.89 98.32 -37.62
N ALA A 99 -115.76 97.58 -36.93
CA ALA A 99 -115.37 96.68 -35.85
C ALA A 99 -114.41 95.58 -36.34
N THR A 100 -114.64 95.03 -37.54
CA THR A 100 -113.77 94.02 -38.16
C THR A 100 -112.38 94.59 -38.46
N GLN A 101 -112.30 95.79 -39.07
CA GLN A 101 -111.04 96.50 -39.31
C GLN A 101 -110.28 96.81 -38.01
N GLN A 102 -110.97 97.20 -36.93
CA GLN A 102 -110.35 97.41 -35.62
C GLN A 102 -109.76 96.12 -35.03
N VAL A 103 -110.46 94.99 -35.18
CA VAL A 103 -109.97 93.66 -34.75
C VAL A 103 -108.77 93.23 -35.59
N GLU A 104 -108.76 93.47 -36.90
CA GLU A 104 -107.64 93.14 -37.79
C GLU A 104 -106.41 94.00 -37.50
N ALA A 105 -106.57 95.31 -37.31
CA ALA A 105 -105.48 96.20 -36.88
C ALA A 105 -104.90 95.75 -35.53
N SER A 106 -105.76 95.40 -34.58
CA SER A 106 -105.35 94.87 -33.26
C SER A 106 -104.59 93.54 -33.38
N ARG A 107 -105.04 92.64 -34.25
CA ARG A 107 -104.34 91.37 -34.56
C ARG A 107 -103.00 91.60 -35.25
N GLY A 108 -102.89 92.60 -36.13
CA GLY A 108 -101.65 93.00 -36.78
C GLY A 108 -100.61 93.47 -35.77
N LEU A 109 -101.00 94.38 -34.87
CA LEU A 109 -100.16 94.86 -33.77
C LEU A 109 -99.74 93.71 -32.82
N LEU A 110 -100.67 92.83 -32.46
CA LEU A 110 -100.37 91.67 -31.61
C LEU A 110 -99.35 90.72 -32.27
N ARG A 111 -99.49 90.45 -33.58
CA ARG A 111 -98.51 89.64 -34.33
C ARG A 111 -97.13 90.32 -34.34
N GLN A 112 -97.07 91.62 -34.57
CA GLN A 112 -95.81 92.37 -34.57
C GLN A 112 -95.11 92.34 -33.19
N ASP A 113 -95.88 92.48 -32.10
CA ASP A 113 -95.36 92.36 -30.73
C ASP A 113 -94.85 90.94 -30.43
N ILE A 114 -95.62 89.89 -30.81
CA ILE A 114 -95.19 88.49 -30.69
C ILE A 114 -93.86 88.25 -31.45
N THR A 115 -93.79 88.60 -32.73
CA THR A 115 -92.57 88.42 -33.54
C THR A 115 -91.37 89.22 -33.00
N SER A 116 -91.62 90.41 -32.44
CA SER A 116 -90.57 91.21 -31.78
C SER A 116 -90.04 90.51 -30.52
N ARG A 117 -90.94 89.99 -29.67
CA ARG A 117 -90.59 89.24 -28.45
C ARG A 117 -89.86 87.94 -28.77
N GLU A 118 -90.32 87.19 -29.76
CA GLU A 118 -89.65 85.97 -30.25
C GLU A 118 -88.24 86.28 -30.76
N GLY A 119 -88.08 87.35 -31.53
CA GLY A 119 -86.77 87.81 -32.01
C GLY A 119 -85.83 88.27 -30.89
N MET A 120 -86.35 88.85 -29.81
CA MET A 120 -85.56 89.17 -28.61
C MET A 120 -85.18 87.92 -27.82
N ALA A 121 -86.13 87.00 -27.59
CA ALA A 121 -85.89 85.74 -26.89
C ALA A 121 -84.85 84.87 -27.62
N ALA A 122 -84.92 84.78 -28.94
CA ALA A 122 -83.93 84.06 -29.75
C ALA A 122 -82.51 84.65 -29.58
N ARG A 123 -82.37 85.98 -29.63
CA ARG A 123 -81.08 86.65 -29.40
C ARG A 123 -80.55 86.43 -27.99
N GLU A 124 -81.43 86.43 -26.99
CA GLU A 124 -81.06 86.16 -25.61
C GLU A 124 -80.57 84.71 -25.43
N ILE A 125 -81.27 83.73 -26.02
CA ILE A 125 -80.87 82.32 -26.02
C ILE A 125 -79.48 82.17 -26.64
N THR A 126 -79.27 82.65 -27.87
CA THR A 126 -77.97 82.56 -28.55
C THR A 126 -76.86 83.27 -27.78
N SER A 127 -77.15 84.40 -27.12
CA SER A 127 -76.17 85.09 -26.26
C SER A 127 -75.80 84.28 -25.01
N ARG A 128 -76.78 83.64 -24.38
CA ARG A 128 -76.56 82.76 -23.21
C ARG A 128 -75.78 81.50 -23.60
N GLU A 129 -76.12 80.88 -24.73
CA GLU A 129 -75.39 79.72 -25.29
C GLU A 129 -73.93 80.07 -25.59
N GLY A 130 -73.69 81.16 -26.32
CA GLY A 130 -72.34 81.62 -26.64
C GLY A 130 -71.54 82.19 -25.44
N LEU A 131 -72.16 82.35 -24.27
CA LEU A 131 -71.46 82.59 -23.00
C LEU A 131 -71.16 81.28 -22.27
N ALA A 132 -72.12 80.35 -22.24
CA ALA A 132 -71.94 79.02 -21.67
C ALA A 132 -70.83 78.22 -22.38
N GLU A 133 -70.78 78.27 -23.71
CA GLU A 133 -69.72 77.64 -24.51
C GLU A 133 -68.33 78.19 -24.15
N ARG A 134 -68.18 79.52 -24.05
CA ARG A 134 -66.92 80.15 -23.63
C ARG A 134 -66.50 79.78 -22.20
N ASP A 135 -67.44 79.69 -21.27
CA ASP A 135 -67.19 79.26 -19.88
C ASP A 135 -66.77 77.77 -19.83
N ILE A 136 -67.42 76.90 -20.61
CA ILE A 136 -67.04 75.49 -20.77
C ILE A 136 -65.61 75.37 -21.33
N THR A 137 -65.33 75.99 -22.49
CA THR A 137 -63.99 75.95 -23.10
C THR A 137 -62.90 76.51 -22.18
N SER A 138 -63.21 77.58 -21.41
CA SER A 138 -62.27 78.12 -20.43
C SER A 138 -61.99 77.16 -19.29
N ARG A 139 -63.02 76.47 -18.76
CA ARG A 139 -62.87 75.46 -17.71
C ARG A 139 -62.11 74.23 -18.19
N GLU A 140 -62.41 73.73 -19.39
CA GLU A 140 -61.69 72.61 -20.01
C GLU A 140 -60.22 72.95 -20.23
N GLY A 141 -59.92 74.16 -20.70
CA GLY A 141 -58.55 74.66 -20.85
C GLY A 141 -57.78 74.68 -19.52
N MET A 142 -58.39 75.23 -18.46
CA MET A 142 -57.79 75.24 -17.11
C MET A 142 -57.58 73.83 -16.55
N GLN A 143 -58.59 72.96 -16.66
CA GLN A 143 -58.49 71.56 -16.22
C GLN A 143 -57.40 70.81 -16.99
N GLY A 144 -57.28 71.02 -18.30
CA GLY A 144 -56.20 70.47 -19.12
C GLY A 144 -54.82 70.88 -18.61
N THR A 145 -54.61 72.18 -18.34
CA THR A 145 -53.35 72.66 -17.77
C THR A 145 -53.06 72.09 -16.37
N ASP A 146 -54.07 71.96 -15.51
CA ASP A 146 -53.93 71.40 -14.16
C ASP A 146 -53.65 69.89 -14.17
N ILE A 147 -54.20 69.15 -15.13
CA ILE A 147 -53.89 67.73 -15.36
C ILE A 147 -52.44 67.60 -15.83
N THR A 148 -52.05 68.31 -16.90
CA THR A 148 -50.68 68.25 -17.43
C THR A 148 -49.63 68.66 -16.40
N SER A 149 -49.93 69.66 -15.56
CA SER A 149 -49.04 70.09 -14.47
C SER A 149 -48.86 69.01 -13.41
N ARG A 150 -49.96 68.37 -12.96
CA ARG A 150 -49.93 67.27 -11.99
C ARG A 150 -49.22 66.04 -12.53
N GLU A 151 -49.47 65.65 -13.77
CA GLU A 151 -48.79 64.52 -14.42
C GLU A 151 -47.28 64.76 -14.53
N ARG A 152 -46.85 65.97 -14.90
CA ARG A 152 -45.42 66.35 -14.92
C ARG A 152 -44.80 66.29 -13.53
N MET A 153 -45.48 66.78 -12.49
CA MET A 153 -45.00 66.74 -11.12
C MET A 153 -44.87 65.30 -10.60
N GLN A 154 -45.90 64.48 -10.81
CA GLN A 154 -45.89 63.06 -10.47
C GLN A 154 -44.78 62.29 -11.21
N GLY A 155 -44.53 62.61 -12.48
CA GLY A 155 -43.41 62.05 -13.25
C GLY A 155 -42.03 62.40 -12.67
N ILE A 156 -41.85 63.64 -12.20
CA ILE A 156 -40.62 64.08 -11.53
C ILE A 156 -40.44 63.34 -10.20
N ASP A 157 -41.49 63.24 -9.37
CA ASP A 157 -41.43 62.55 -8.08
C ASP A 157 -41.11 61.05 -8.25
N ILE A 158 -41.74 60.38 -9.22
CA ILE A 158 -41.45 58.97 -9.55
C ILE A 158 -40.01 58.81 -10.06
N GLY A 159 -39.51 59.75 -10.88
CA GLY A 159 -38.13 59.77 -11.34
C GLY A 159 -37.13 59.87 -10.18
N ALA A 160 -37.33 60.85 -9.30
CA ALA A 160 -36.49 61.05 -8.12
C ALA A 160 -36.56 59.88 -7.12
N GLN A 161 -37.71 59.22 -6.99
CA GLN A 161 -37.84 58.00 -6.19
C GLN A 161 -37.05 56.83 -6.78
N ARG A 162 -37.07 56.64 -8.11
CA ARG A 162 -36.27 55.60 -8.77
C ARG A 162 -34.78 55.83 -8.59
N GLU A 163 -34.30 57.05 -8.81
CA GLU A 163 -32.88 57.40 -8.64
C GLU A 163 -32.39 57.15 -7.19
N ARG A 164 -33.24 57.45 -6.18
CA ARG A 164 -32.96 57.11 -4.77
C ARG A 164 -32.92 55.61 -4.49
N LEU A 165 -33.75 54.81 -5.16
CA LEU A 165 -33.74 53.36 -5.03
C LEU A 165 -32.52 52.74 -5.73
N ASP A 166 -32.19 53.19 -6.93
CA ASP A 166 -31.04 52.71 -7.70
C ASP A 166 -29.72 53.00 -6.96
N THR A 167 -29.58 54.21 -6.40
CA THR A 167 -28.42 54.57 -5.57
C THR A 167 -28.35 53.78 -4.26
N ALA A 168 -29.48 53.52 -3.60
CA ALA A 168 -29.52 52.68 -2.40
C ALA A 168 -29.15 51.21 -2.71
N ILE A 169 -29.64 50.66 -3.82
CA ILE A 169 -29.31 49.30 -4.29
C ILE A 169 -27.83 49.19 -4.61
N ALA A 170 -27.25 50.17 -5.32
CA ALA A 170 -25.82 50.19 -5.63
C ALA A 170 -24.94 50.25 -4.36
N ALA A 171 -25.28 51.12 -3.41
CA ALA A 171 -24.58 51.23 -2.13
C ALA A 171 -24.66 49.94 -1.30
N GLU A 172 -25.82 49.28 -1.28
CA GLU A 172 -26.01 48.00 -0.58
C GLU A 172 -25.25 46.85 -1.26
N ALA A 173 -25.21 46.82 -2.59
CA ALA A 173 -24.41 45.85 -3.35
C ALA A 173 -22.91 46.02 -3.07
N GLU A 174 -22.39 47.24 -3.02
CA GLU A 174 -21.01 47.50 -2.59
C GLU A 174 -20.76 47.07 -1.13
N ARG A 175 -21.69 47.37 -0.22
CA ARG A 175 -21.59 47.01 1.20
C ARG A 175 -21.48 45.49 1.37
N LEU A 176 -22.34 44.74 0.68
CA LEU A 176 -22.35 43.28 0.68
C LEU A 176 -21.09 42.70 0.01
N GLY A 177 -20.62 43.28 -1.10
CA GLY A 177 -19.38 42.87 -1.75
C GLY A 177 -18.16 43.01 -0.83
N ARG A 178 -18.01 44.16 -0.16
CA ARG A 178 -16.94 44.39 0.83
C ARG A 178 -17.05 43.41 2.02
N GLN A 179 -18.26 43.13 2.50
CA GLN A 179 -18.48 42.15 3.56
C GLN A 179 -18.06 40.74 3.13
N LEU A 180 -18.45 40.30 1.93
CA LEU A 180 -18.08 38.99 1.41
C LEU A 180 -16.56 38.84 1.33
N THR A 181 -15.86 39.80 0.71
CA THR A 181 -14.39 39.77 0.63
C THR A 181 -13.73 39.75 2.02
N SER A 182 -14.27 40.50 3.00
CA SER A 182 -13.74 40.47 4.38
C SER A 182 -14.00 39.14 5.10
N ALA A 183 -15.12 38.46 4.82
CA ALA A 183 -15.43 37.16 5.39
C ALA A 183 -14.58 36.06 4.73
N GLU A 184 -14.35 36.15 3.42
CA GLU A 184 -13.47 35.26 2.67
C GLU A 184 -12.02 35.37 3.16
N THR A 185 -11.47 36.58 3.33
CA THR A 185 -10.09 36.75 3.83
C THR A 185 -9.93 36.18 5.24
N VAL A 186 -10.86 36.47 6.16
CA VAL A 186 -10.82 35.90 7.53
C VAL A 186 -10.97 34.38 7.52
N ALA A 187 -11.82 33.81 6.65
CA ALA A 187 -11.94 32.36 6.51
C ALA A 187 -10.64 31.71 5.97
N LEU A 188 -9.96 32.38 5.04
CA LEU A 188 -8.70 31.93 4.45
C LEU A 188 -7.54 32.01 5.46
N GLU A 189 -7.45 33.10 6.23
CA GLU A 189 -6.48 33.27 7.34
C GLU A 189 -6.67 32.22 8.44
N ASN A 190 -7.92 31.95 8.84
CA ASN A 190 -8.23 30.88 9.80
C ASN A 190 -7.81 29.51 9.26
N ARG A 191 -8.11 29.23 7.98
CA ARG A 191 -7.72 27.97 7.34
C ARG A 191 -6.20 27.79 7.31
N ILE A 192 -5.45 28.79 6.84
CA ILE A 192 -3.97 28.77 6.83
C ILE A 192 -3.44 28.55 8.26
N SER A 193 -4.03 29.21 9.26
CA SER A 193 -3.65 29.03 10.66
C SER A 193 -3.87 27.60 11.16
N THR A 194 -4.98 26.96 10.77
CA THR A 194 -5.23 25.54 11.10
C THR A 194 -4.31 24.57 10.36
N GLU A 195 -4.00 24.84 9.08
CA GLU A 195 -3.07 24.03 8.28
C GLU A 195 -1.64 24.11 8.85
N MET A 196 -1.15 25.31 9.19
CA MET A 196 0.16 25.48 9.87
C MET A 196 0.25 24.78 11.23
N MET A 197 -0.86 24.75 12.00
CA MET A 197 -0.89 24.03 13.28
C MET A 197 -0.77 22.51 13.05
N GLN A 198 -1.51 21.98 12.06
CA GLN A 198 -1.44 20.56 11.69
C GLN A 198 -0.06 20.17 11.17
N GLU A 199 0.56 20.98 10.31
CA GLU A 199 1.93 20.75 9.83
C GLU A 199 2.94 20.72 10.99
N ARG A 200 2.80 21.61 11.97
CA ARG A 200 3.66 21.64 13.16
C ARG A 200 3.47 20.40 14.05
N ASP A 201 2.24 19.95 14.25
CA ASP A 201 1.95 18.72 15.01
C ASP A 201 2.47 17.47 14.26
N ILE A 202 2.35 17.42 12.93
CA ILE A 202 2.91 16.36 12.09
C ILE A 202 4.45 16.34 12.23
N ALA A 203 5.12 17.48 12.06
CA ALA A 203 6.57 17.58 12.22
C ALA A 203 7.05 17.14 13.62
N ALA A 204 6.34 17.55 14.68
CA ALA A 204 6.64 17.16 16.06
C ALA A 204 6.40 15.66 16.32
N THR A 205 5.44 15.02 15.64
CA THR A 205 5.26 13.56 15.74
C THR A 205 6.32 12.80 14.92
N GLN A 206 6.76 13.32 13.79
CA GLN A 206 7.87 12.76 13.01
C GLN A 206 9.19 12.80 13.81
N GLU A 207 9.56 13.93 14.40
CA GLU A 207 10.76 14.08 15.24
C GLU A 207 10.78 13.09 16.42
N ARG A 208 9.63 12.86 17.06
CA ARG A 208 9.48 11.85 18.13
C ARG A 208 9.70 10.43 17.60
N LEU A 209 9.09 10.08 16.47
CA LEU A 209 9.25 8.76 15.86
C LEU A 209 10.70 8.50 15.43
N GLU A 210 11.38 9.49 14.85
CA GLU A 210 12.81 9.40 14.50
C GLU A 210 13.68 9.19 15.75
N THR A 211 13.38 9.92 16.84
CA THR A 211 14.07 9.77 18.13
C THR A 211 13.85 8.38 18.73
N ASP A 212 12.62 7.86 18.71
CA ASP A 212 12.29 6.52 19.21
C ASP A 212 12.94 5.41 18.38
N ILE A 213 12.98 5.56 17.04
CA ILE A 213 13.68 4.63 16.13
C ILE A 213 15.19 4.64 16.40
N ALA A 214 15.80 5.83 16.56
CA ALA A 214 17.21 5.97 16.92
C ALA A 214 17.51 5.26 18.25
N ALA A 215 16.72 5.55 19.29
CA ALA A 215 16.88 4.90 20.60
C ALA A 215 16.65 3.38 20.56
N GLN A 216 15.72 2.88 19.74
CA GLN A 216 15.49 1.45 19.57
C GLN A 216 16.65 0.77 18.83
N SER A 217 17.15 1.37 17.75
CA SER A 217 18.30 0.84 17.00
C SER A 217 19.57 0.78 17.86
N GLU A 218 19.82 1.79 18.71
CA GLU A 218 20.93 1.77 19.65
C GLU A 218 20.78 0.64 20.69
N ARG A 219 19.57 0.45 21.25
CA ARG A 219 19.29 -0.65 22.18
C ARG A 219 19.53 -2.02 21.53
N LEU A 220 19.06 -2.22 20.30
CA LEU A 220 19.25 -3.46 19.55
C LEU A 220 20.74 -3.69 19.21
N GLY A 221 21.47 -2.64 18.83
CA GLY A 221 22.92 -2.72 18.61
C GLY A 221 23.68 -3.15 19.88
N ARG A 222 23.40 -2.51 21.02
CA ARG A 222 23.99 -2.89 22.31
C ARG A 222 23.64 -4.33 22.72
N GLN A 223 22.41 -4.79 22.45
CA GLN A 223 21.99 -6.17 22.69
C GLN A 223 22.76 -7.16 21.81
N LEU A 224 22.92 -6.86 20.51
CA LEU A 224 23.67 -7.69 19.58
C LEU A 224 25.13 -7.84 20.02
N THR A 225 25.82 -6.73 20.31
CA THR A 225 27.21 -6.75 20.81
C THR A 225 27.34 -7.54 22.13
N ALA A 226 26.35 -7.46 23.03
CA ALA A 226 26.36 -8.27 24.25
C ALA A 226 26.19 -9.78 23.96
N VAL A 227 25.34 -10.16 23.00
CA VAL A 227 25.19 -11.55 22.56
C VAL A 227 26.46 -12.07 21.89
N GLU A 228 27.08 -11.27 21.01
CA GLU A 228 28.36 -11.59 20.36
C GLU A 228 29.47 -11.80 21.38
N ALA A 229 29.62 -10.91 22.37
CA ALA A 229 30.59 -11.04 23.44
C ALA A 229 30.39 -12.32 24.28
N ASN A 230 29.14 -12.64 24.63
CA ASN A 230 28.80 -13.88 25.33
C ASN A 230 29.13 -15.13 24.49
N LEU A 231 28.84 -15.12 23.19
CA LEU A 231 29.15 -16.22 22.29
C LEU A 231 30.66 -16.42 22.12
N LEU A 232 31.42 -15.34 21.93
CA LEU A 232 32.89 -15.39 21.88
C LEU A 232 33.49 -15.95 23.18
N GLN A 233 32.93 -15.57 24.34
CA GLN A 233 33.35 -16.14 25.63
C GLN A 233 33.03 -17.64 25.74
N GLN A 234 31.87 -18.10 25.24
CA GLN A 234 31.52 -19.52 25.19
C GLN A 234 32.45 -20.31 24.27
N ILE A 235 32.73 -19.79 23.07
CA ILE A 235 33.68 -20.40 22.11
C ILE A 235 35.06 -20.53 22.77
N ALA A 236 35.62 -19.43 23.30
CA ALA A 236 36.93 -19.44 23.96
C ALA A 236 36.97 -20.38 25.19
N SER A 237 35.86 -20.55 25.92
CA SER A 237 35.79 -21.53 27.02
C SER A 237 35.79 -22.98 26.50
N THR A 238 35.13 -23.23 25.36
CA THR A 238 35.07 -24.54 24.71
C THR A 238 36.42 -24.92 24.12
N GLU A 239 37.10 -23.99 23.44
CA GLU A 239 38.46 -24.17 22.92
C GLU A 239 39.47 -24.46 24.04
N ARG A 240 39.35 -23.80 25.20
CA ARG A 240 40.17 -24.12 26.38
C ARG A 240 39.93 -25.54 26.89
N MET A 241 38.67 -25.99 26.99
CA MET A 241 38.37 -27.37 27.38
C MET A 241 38.91 -28.38 26.37
N GLN A 242 38.69 -28.15 25.07
CA GLN A 242 39.20 -29.03 24.00
C GLN A 242 40.72 -29.08 23.98
N SER A 243 41.41 -27.95 24.15
CA SER A 243 42.88 -27.93 24.24
C SER A 243 43.40 -28.66 25.47
N ALA A 244 42.76 -28.50 26.63
CA ALA A 244 43.10 -29.26 27.84
C ALA A 244 42.86 -30.78 27.67
N ASP A 245 41.76 -31.18 27.05
CA ASP A 245 41.47 -32.59 26.72
C ASP A 245 42.50 -33.17 25.75
N ILE A 246 42.91 -32.42 24.72
CA ILE A 246 43.97 -32.82 23.78
C ILE A 246 45.31 -32.99 24.52
N THR A 247 45.71 -32.03 25.35
CA THR A 247 46.94 -32.15 26.16
C THR A 247 46.87 -33.32 27.15
N ALA A 248 45.71 -33.59 27.75
CA ALA A 248 45.51 -34.74 28.63
C ALA A 248 45.46 -36.09 27.87
N GLN A 249 45.08 -36.11 26.60
CA GLN A 249 45.24 -37.26 25.72
C GLN A 249 46.70 -37.47 25.32
N GLN A 250 47.41 -36.40 24.96
CA GLN A 250 48.84 -36.42 24.63
C GLN A 250 49.67 -36.95 25.80
N GLY A 251 49.50 -36.41 27.02
CA GLY A 251 50.22 -36.88 28.21
C GLY A 251 49.94 -38.35 28.56
N ARG A 252 48.71 -38.84 28.32
CA ARG A 252 48.39 -40.28 28.46
C ARG A 252 49.10 -41.13 27.40
N LEU A 253 49.12 -40.70 26.15
CA LEU A 253 49.84 -41.39 25.07
C LEU A 253 51.35 -41.39 25.30
N GLU A 254 51.92 -40.29 25.79
CA GLU A 254 53.34 -40.21 26.18
C GLU A 254 53.66 -41.18 27.32
N GLN A 255 52.80 -41.29 28.34
CA GLN A 255 52.95 -42.26 29.43
C GLN A 255 52.80 -43.72 28.94
N GLU A 256 51.86 -44.00 28.03
CA GLU A 256 51.75 -45.32 27.39
C GLU A 256 52.99 -45.66 26.54
N LEU A 257 53.52 -44.70 25.78
CA LEU A 257 54.73 -44.91 24.99
C LEU A 257 55.98 -45.09 25.87
N GLY A 258 56.11 -44.31 26.95
CA GLY A 258 57.17 -44.45 27.94
C GLY A 258 57.12 -45.83 28.61
N SER A 259 55.97 -46.23 29.15
CA SER A 259 55.82 -47.56 29.77
C SER A 259 56.05 -48.72 28.79
N ARG A 260 55.70 -48.57 27.50
CA ARG A 260 56.07 -49.55 26.46
C ARG A 260 57.57 -49.58 26.18
N ALA A 261 58.24 -48.44 26.18
CA ALA A 261 59.70 -48.36 26.04
C ALA A 261 60.41 -49.00 27.24
N ASP A 262 59.99 -48.68 28.47
CA ASP A 262 60.51 -49.28 29.71
C ASP A 262 60.31 -50.81 29.73
N LEU A 263 59.14 -51.30 29.30
CA LEU A 263 58.88 -52.73 29.15
C LEU A 263 59.79 -53.37 28.09
N GLN A 264 60.00 -52.70 26.95
CA GLN A 264 60.88 -53.20 25.88
C GLN A 264 62.35 -53.21 26.31
N GLU A 265 62.80 -52.19 27.04
CA GLU A 265 64.14 -52.14 27.63
C GLU A 265 64.32 -53.20 28.71
N GLY A 266 63.33 -53.41 29.59
CA GLY A 266 63.32 -54.47 30.59
C GLY A 266 63.36 -55.87 29.97
N LEU A 267 62.61 -56.12 28.88
CA LEU A 267 62.68 -57.36 28.12
C LEU A 267 64.05 -57.56 27.45
N LEU A 268 64.65 -56.50 26.90
CA LEU A 268 66.00 -56.54 26.33
C LEU A 268 67.08 -56.76 27.40
N ALA A 269 66.91 -56.17 28.59
CA ALA A 269 67.79 -56.37 29.73
C ALA A 269 67.71 -57.82 30.24
N ALA A 270 66.52 -58.37 30.41
CA ALA A 270 66.31 -59.78 30.75
C ALA A 270 66.89 -60.73 29.68
N GLN A 271 66.78 -60.39 28.39
CA GLN A 271 67.42 -61.16 27.31
C GLN A 271 68.95 -61.11 27.41
N LYS A 272 69.54 -59.94 27.69
CA LYS A 272 70.99 -59.79 27.92
C LYS A 272 71.45 -60.54 29.17
N GLU A 273 70.65 -60.55 30.24
CA GLU A 273 70.92 -61.31 31.46
C GLU A 273 70.90 -62.83 31.18
N MET A 274 69.90 -63.34 30.46
CA MET A 274 69.89 -64.74 30.01
C MET A 274 71.11 -65.07 29.13
N GLN A 275 71.50 -64.19 28.20
CA GLN A 275 72.72 -64.37 27.41
C GLN A 275 73.99 -64.34 28.26
N GLY A 276 74.05 -63.49 29.29
CA GLY A 276 75.15 -63.45 30.26
C GLY A 276 75.24 -64.73 31.09
N LEU A 277 74.11 -65.27 31.53
CA LEU A 277 74.02 -66.57 32.22
C LEU A 277 74.39 -67.73 31.30
N GLU A 278 73.96 -67.73 30.04
CA GLU A 278 74.42 -68.72 29.04
C GLU A 278 75.93 -68.64 28.81
N LEU A 279 76.50 -67.44 28.70
CA LEU A 279 77.94 -67.24 28.52
C LEU A 279 78.72 -67.69 29.77
N SER A 280 78.26 -67.35 30.97
CA SER A 280 78.87 -67.81 32.22
C SER A 280 78.80 -69.33 32.38
N SER A 281 77.67 -69.95 32.00
CA SER A 281 77.53 -71.41 31.95
C SER A 281 78.52 -72.06 30.97
N ARG A 282 78.67 -71.49 29.76
CA ARG A 282 79.68 -71.93 28.77
C ARG A 282 81.12 -71.76 29.29
N GLU A 283 81.42 -70.66 29.96
CA GLU A 283 82.73 -70.38 30.56
C GLU A 283 83.05 -71.39 31.68
N GLN A 284 82.08 -71.70 32.53
CA GLN A 284 82.24 -72.70 33.59
C GLN A 284 82.47 -74.12 33.03
N ILE A 285 81.75 -74.49 31.96
CA ILE A 285 82.00 -75.74 31.21
C ILE A 285 83.41 -75.72 30.57
N ALA A 286 83.86 -74.58 30.04
CA ALA A 286 85.21 -74.45 29.48
C ALA A 286 86.32 -74.60 30.55
N LEU A 287 86.11 -74.06 31.75
CA LEU A 287 87.03 -74.17 32.88
C LEU A 287 87.18 -75.61 33.39
N ASP A 288 86.09 -76.37 33.48
CA ASP A 288 86.17 -77.79 33.88
C ASP A 288 86.81 -78.68 32.80
N ASN A 289 86.63 -78.33 31.51
CA ASN A 289 87.38 -78.93 30.41
C ASN A 289 88.89 -78.62 30.50
N LEU A 290 89.27 -77.39 30.92
CA LEU A 290 90.67 -77.01 31.11
C LEU A 290 91.32 -77.78 32.26
N ARG A 291 90.66 -77.87 33.41
CA ARG A 291 91.13 -78.62 34.60
C ARG A 291 91.28 -80.12 34.35
N SER A 292 90.46 -80.68 33.47
CA SER A 292 90.58 -82.09 33.07
C SER A 292 91.65 -82.32 31.99
N ALA A 293 92.09 -81.26 31.28
CA ALA A 293 93.29 -81.29 30.45
C ALA A 293 94.58 -81.20 31.28
N GLU A 294 94.65 -80.34 32.31
CA GLU A 294 95.81 -80.23 33.22
C GLU A 294 96.23 -81.59 33.81
N ARG A 295 95.26 -82.35 34.37
CA ARG A 295 95.53 -83.67 34.97
C ARG A 295 96.12 -84.69 33.99
N ARG A 296 95.89 -84.53 32.68
CA ARG A 296 96.49 -85.40 31.65
C ARG A 296 97.94 -85.03 31.40
N LEU A 297 98.29 -83.74 31.53
CA LEU A 297 99.65 -83.24 31.35
C LEU A 297 100.57 -83.74 32.48
N ASP A 298 100.09 -83.69 33.73
CA ASP A 298 100.86 -84.17 34.90
C ASP A 298 101.25 -85.66 34.76
N THR A 299 100.29 -86.51 34.37
CA THR A 299 100.57 -87.95 34.12
C THR A 299 101.57 -88.18 32.98
N GLN A 300 101.71 -87.22 32.06
CA GLN A 300 102.66 -87.31 30.96
C GLN A 300 104.08 -86.91 31.41
N ILE A 301 104.21 -85.90 32.28
CA ILE A 301 105.50 -85.47 32.86
C ILE A 301 106.13 -86.61 33.67
N GLU A 302 105.35 -87.26 34.53
CA GLU A 302 105.81 -88.37 35.40
C GLU A 302 106.41 -89.53 34.59
N SER A 303 105.87 -89.81 33.40
CA SER A 303 106.40 -90.85 32.50
C SER A 303 107.78 -90.53 31.89
N THR A 304 108.07 -89.24 31.67
CA THR A 304 109.33 -88.83 31.02
C THR A 304 110.52 -88.85 31.97
N HIS A 305 110.30 -88.59 33.26
CA HIS A 305 111.36 -88.66 34.28
C HIS A 305 111.91 -90.08 34.49
N TYR A 306 111.12 -91.13 34.25
CA TYR A 306 111.56 -92.52 34.40
C TYR A 306 112.56 -92.94 33.31
N LEU A 307 112.40 -92.42 32.08
CA LEU A 307 113.27 -92.76 30.93
C LEU A 307 114.65 -92.08 31.02
N ALA A 308 114.73 -90.84 31.49
CA ALA A 308 115.99 -90.09 31.60
C ALA A 308 116.98 -90.67 32.64
N ALA A 309 116.51 -91.53 33.55
CA ALA A 309 117.37 -92.17 34.55
C ALA A 309 118.24 -93.29 33.94
N GLN A 310 117.72 -94.09 33.01
CA GLN A 310 118.46 -95.20 32.40
C GLN A 310 119.59 -94.75 31.47
N GLU A 311 119.43 -93.61 30.77
CA GLU A 311 120.43 -93.13 29.80
C GLU A 311 121.78 -92.72 30.44
N ASN A 312 121.76 -92.28 31.70
CA ASN A 312 122.98 -91.86 32.40
C ASN A 312 123.85 -93.06 32.84
N GLU A 313 123.23 -94.16 33.25
CA GLU A 313 123.96 -95.37 33.67
C GLU A 313 124.73 -96.01 32.50
N LEU A 314 124.20 -95.92 31.28
CA LEU A 314 124.84 -96.45 30.08
C LEU A 314 126.13 -95.68 29.71
N ARG A 315 126.21 -94.38 30.04
CA ARG A 315 127.35 -93.52 29.69
C ARG A 315 128.59 -93.78 30.53
N GLU A 316 128.44 -94.08 31.82
CA GLU A 316 129.61 -94.34 32.69
C GLU A 316 130.34 -95.65 32.32
N ARG A 317 129.59 -96.69 31.92
CA ARG A 317 130.14 -98.01 31.56
C ARG A 317 131.07 -97.95 30.33
N ILE A 318 130.86 -97.00 29.41
CA ILE A 318 131.67 -96.85 28.17
C ILE A 318 133.07 -96.27 28.45
N ALA A 319 133.26 -95.54 29.56
CA ALA A 319 134.50 -94.83 29.84
C ALA A 319 135.70 -95.72 30.23
N ASN A 320 135.45 -96.94 30.72
CA ASN A 320 136.49 -97.80 31.33
C ASN A 320 137.17 -98.82 30.39
N MET A 321 136.80 -98.91 29.12
CA MET A 321 137.39 -99.89 28.19
C MET A 321 138.71 -99.39 27.57
N ASN A 322 139.78 -100.19 27.63
CA ASN A 322 141.15 -99.77 27.34
C ASN A 322 141.73 -100.30 26.00
N LEU A 323 140.97 -100.15 24.90
CA LEU A 323 141.41 -100.50 23.53
C LEU A 323 142.03 -99.31 22.78
N SER A 324 142.89 -99.56 21.78
CA SER A 324 143.36 -98.49 20.89
C SER A 324 142.18 -97.86 20.13
N ALA A 325 142.24 -96.56 19.83
CA ALA A 325 141.04 -95.81 19.40
C ALA A 325 140.37 -96.36 18.12
N ASN A 326 141.14 -96.96 17.20
CA ASN A 326 140.60 -97.55 15.98
C ASN A 326 139.94 -98.92 16.22
N GLU A 327 140.54 -99.77 17.06
CA GLU A 327 139.96 -101.07 17.46
C GLU A 327 138.71 -100.85 18.33
N ARG A 328 138.77 -99.85 19.23
CA ARG A 328 137.64 -99.42 20.06
C ARG A 328 136.47 -98.94 19.20
N ASN A 329 136.70 -98.11 18.18
CA ASN A 329 135.66 -97.68 17.25
C ASN A 329 135.06 -98.83 16.43
N ALA A 330 135.88 -99.79 15.98
CA ALA A 330 135.39 -100.97 15.26
C ALA A 330 134.49 -101.85 16.15
N ALA A 331 134.94 -102.18 17.36
CA ALA A 331 134.17 -102.97 18.32
C ALA A 331 132.89 -102.24 18.78
N VAL A 332 132.98 -100.95 19.11
CA VAL A 332 131.81 -100.14 19.52
C VAL A 332 130.79 -100.01 18.38
N THR A 333 131.21 -99.87 17.12
CA THR A 333 130.27 -99.80 15.98
C THR A 333 129.54 -101.14 15.79
N LEU A 334 130.24 -102.27 15.97
CA LEU A 334 129.63 -103.60 15.93
C LEU A 334 128.63 -103.80 17.08
N ILE A 335 129.04 -103.51 18.32
CA ILE A 335 128.18 -103.67 19.51
C ILE A 335 126.97 -102.73 19.45
N ALA A 336 127.15 -101.46 19.06
CA ALA A 336 126.04 -100.51 18.90
C ALA A 336 125.07 -100.94 17.79
N GLY A 337 125.58 -101.57 16.71
CA GLY A 337 124.75 -102.20 15.69
C GLY A 337 123.89 -103.34 16.24
N PHE A 338 124.48 -104.22 17.05
CA PHE A 338 123.75 -105.31 17.71
C PHE A 338 122.75 -104.82 18.75
N GLU A 339 123.12 -103.84 19.57
CA GLU A 339 122.24 -103.29 20.61
C GLU A 339 121.05 -102.52 20.00
N SER A 340 121.26 -101.81 18.89
CA SER A 340 120.18 -101.18 18.12
C SER A 340 119.20 -102.20 17.54
N SER A 341 119.72 -103.30 16.99
CA SER A 341 118.90 -104.43 16.50
C SER A 341 118.10 -105.10 17.63
N TYR A 342 118.74 -105.34 18.78
CA TYR A 342 118.10 -105.88 19.97
C TYR A 342 117.01 -104.92 20.52
N ALA A 343 117.28 -103.62 20.61
CA ALA A 343 116.31 -102.63 21.06
C ALA A 343 115.08 -102.54 20.14
N GLN A 344 115.26 -102.65 18.81
CA GLN A 344 114.15 -102.75 17.87
C GLN A 344 113.33 -104.03 18.07
N MET A 345 113.99 -105.17 18.31
CA MET A 345 113.33 -106.44 18.60
C MET A 345 112.48 -106.34 19.88
N ILE A 346 113.07 -105.88 20.99
CA ILE A 346 112.39 -105.66 22.26
C ILE A 346 111.22 -104.67 22.11
N SER A 347 111.43 -103.54 21.43
CA SER A 347 110.37 -102.56 21.17
C SER A 347 109.19 -103.17 20.42
N SER A 348 109.45 -103.97 19.38
CA SER A 348 108.40 -104.66 18.62
C SER A 348 107.60 -105.68 19.45
N ILE A 349 108.25 -106.33 20.42
CA ILE A 349 107.65 -107.30 21.34
C ILE A 349 106.74 -106.60 22.37
N TYR A 350 107.11 -105.40 22.84
CA TYR A 350 106.29 -104.62 23.76
C TYR A 350 105.19 -103.79 23.08
N SER A 351 105.43 -103.27 21.88
CA SER A 351 104.47 -102.44 21.14
C SER A 351 103.36 -103.25 20.46
N ASN A 352 103.50 -104.57 20.36
CA ASN A 352 102.48 -105.44 19.80
C ASN A 352 101.48 -105.89 20.89
N PRO A 353 100.23 -105.37 20.90
CA PRO A 353 99.24 -105.72 21.92
C PRO A 353 98.75 -107.17 21.81
N ASP A 354 98.90 -107.80 20.65
CA ASP A 354 98.34 -109.11 20.35
C ASP A 354 99.19 -110.27 20.91
N ILE A 355 100.41 -110.00 21.40
CA ILE A 355 101.28 -111.02 22.01
C ILE A 355 100.88 -111.25 23.48
N PRO A 356 100.37 -112.45 23.85
CA PRO A 356 100.01 -112.78 25.24
C PRO A 356 101.21 -112.67 26.18
N ALA A 357 100.98 -112.32 27.45
CA ALA A 357 102.06 -112.08 28.42
C ALA A 357 103.05 -113.26 28.58
N SER A 358 102.58 -114.50 28.46
CA SER A 358 103.42 -115.71 28.52
C SER A 358 104.30 -115.92 27.28
N GLU A 359 103.80 -115.59 26.09
CA GLU A 359 104.59 -115.68 24.84
C GLU A 359 105.56 -114.51 24.72
N ARG A 360 105.15 -113.33 25.20
CA ARG A 360 106.00 -112.14 25.27
C ARG A 360 107.31 -112.44 26.00
N GLN A 361 107.24 -113.13 27.14
CA GLN A 361 108.44 -113.55 27.87
C GLN A 361 109.37 -114.42 27.00
N ARG A 362 108.84 -115.40 26.24
CA ARG A 362 109.66 -116.27 25.38
C ARG A 362 110.37 -115.49 24.27
N TYR A 363 109.73 -114.46 23.73
CA TYR A 363 110.37 -113.58 22.75
C TYR A 363 111.45 -112.69 23.37
N LEU A 364 111.23 -112.18 24.59
CA LEU A 364 112.27 -111.46 25.36
C LEU A 364 113.48 -112.38 25.66
N ASP A 365 113.22 -113.61 26.11
CA ASP A 365 114.27 -114.61 26.40
C ASP A 365 115.08 -114.97 25.14
N HIS A 366 114.43 -115.09 23.98
CA HIS A 366 115.10 -115.31 22.70
C HIS A 366 115.92 -114.10 22.23
N ALA A 367 115.40 -112.88 22.43
CA ALA A 367 116.13 -111.64 22.13
C ALA A 367 117.40 -111.54 22.99
N ASN A 368 117.31 -111.85 24.30
CA ASN A 368 118.46 -111.93 25.22
C ASN A 368 119.50 -112.93 24.71
N THR A 369 119.08 -114.16 24.44
CA THR A 369 119.97 -115.23 23.92
C THR A 369 120.71 -114.81 22.64
N THR A 370 120.03 -114.05 21.77
CA THR A 370 120.60 -113.53 20.51
C THR A 370 121.62 -112.43 20.76
N ARG A 371 121.33 -111.52 21.71
CA ARG A 371 122.25 -110.47 22.16
C ARG A 371 123.53 -111.07 22.74
N ASP A 372 123.40 -112.04 23.64
CA ASP A 372 124.54 -112.71 24.27
C ASP A 372 125.41 -113.45 23.24
N SER A 373 124.78 -114.10 22.25
CA SER A 373 125.49 -114.75 21.13
C SER A 373 126.26 -113.74 20.27
N ASN A 374 125.68 -112.57 19.99
CA ASN A 374 126.33 -111.51 19.23
C ASN A 374 127.51 -110.88 20.00
N ILE A 375 127.36 -110.70 21.32
CA ILE A 375 128.43 -110.22 22.19
C ILE A 375 129.60 -111.22 22.20
N ASN A 376 129.32 -112.52 22.36
CA ASN A 376 130.36 -113.56 22.35
C ASN A 376 131.11 -113.65 21.00
N MET A 377 130.44 -113.35 19.89
CA MET A 377 131.12 -113.22 18.59
C MET A 377 132.12 -112.04 18.56
N VAL A 378 131.81 -110.92 19.24
CA VAL A 378 132.73 -109.79 19.39
C VAL A 378 133.90 -110.12 20.33
N GLU A 379 133.66 -110.86 21.41
CA GLU A 379 134.70 -111.40 22.30
C GLU A 379 135.74 -112.20 21.49
N GLN A 380 135.26 -113.16 20.69
CA GLN A 380 136.10 -114.01 19.86
C GLN A 380 136.83 -113.25 18.74
N MET A 381 136.18 -112.25 18.13
CA MET A 381 136.80 -111.45 17.05
C MET A 381 137.94 -110.55 17.54
N PHE A 382 137.87 -110.03 18.76
CA PHE A 382 138.80 -109.03 19.27
C PHE A 382 139.68 -109.51 20.44
N GLY A 383 139.48 -110.76 20.92
CA GLY A 383 140.24 -111.32 22.03
C GLY A 383 139.94 -110.64 23.37
N ILE A 384 138.70 -110.18 23.56
CA ILE A 384 138.21 -109.48 24.75
C ILE A 384 137.29 -110.42 25.51
N GLU A 385 137.40 -110.48 26.83
CA GLU A 385 136.48 -111.21 27.70
C GLU A 385 135.56 -110.16 28.37
N PHE A 386 134.25 -110.19 28.09
CA PHE A 386 133.29 -109.31 28.79
C PHE A 386 132.77 -110.02 30.03
N ASP A 387 133.31 -109.64 31.19
CA ASP A 387 132.76 -109.99 32.50
C ASP A 387 131.45 -109.22 32.74
N TRP A 388 130.33 -109.76 32.23
CA TRP A 388 128.97 -109.29 32.51
C TRP A 388 128.53 -109.78 33.89
N GLY A 389 129.13 -109.18 34.93
CA GLY A 389 129.07 -109.63 36.32
C GLY A 389 127.69 -109.98 36.88
N GLU A 390 127.69 -110.98 37.76
CA GLU A 390 126.51 -111.67 38.29
C GLU A 390 125.56 -110.80 39.14
N GLY A 391 124.26 -110.91 38.85
CA GLY A 391 123.25 -111.14 39.90
C GLY A 391 122.34 -109.98 40.38
N PHE A 392 121.31 -110.42 41.13
CA PHE A 392 120.36 -109.67 41.96
C PHE A 392 119.29 -108.81 41.24
N GLY A 393 117.98 -109.04 41.42
CA GLY A 393 117.30 -110.10 42.17
C GLY A 393 117.14 -109.86 43.68
N GLY A 394 115.97 -109.33 44.08
CA GLY A 394 115.52 -109.24 45.50
C GLY A 394 115.98 -107.97 46.26
N THR A 395 115.29 -107.51 47.31
CA THR A 395 114.20 -108.13 48.10
C THR A 395 113.20 -107.11 48.71
N THR A 396 112.06 -107.64 49.16
CA THR A 396 110.89 -107.09 49.89
C THR A 396 111.22 -106.66 51.36
N PRO A 397 110.31 -106.21 52.29
CA PRO A 397 108.84 -106.43 52.39
C PRO A 397 107.88 -105.42 53.14
N GLY A 398 106.56 -105.72 53.11
CA GLY A 398 105.54 -105.37 54.14
C GLY A 398 104.50 -104.29 53.75
N ALA A 399 103.18 -104.50 53.52
CA ALA A 399 102.09 -105.25 54.21
C ALA A 399 101.59 -104.56 55.51
N ASN A 400 100.30 -104.39 55.86
CA ASN A 400 98.94 -104.70 55.32
C ASN A 400 97.91 -103.85 56.18
N PRO A 401 96.54 -103.94 56.13
CA PRO A 401 95.61 -104.62 55.22
C PRO A 401 94.40 -103.79 54.68
N ALA A 402 93.66 -104.36 53.72
CA ALA A 402 92.32 -103.91 53.27
C ALA A 402 91.17 -104.51 54.13
N PRO A 403 89.90 -104.05 54.02
CA PRO A 403 89.01 -104.37 52.88
C PRO A 403 88.14 -103.14 52.45
N ASN A 404 87.05 -103.16 51.66
CA ASN A 404 86.30 -104.19 50.91
C ASN A 404 85.60 -103.55 49.67
N PRO A 405 85.35 -104.25 48.55
CA PRO A 405 84.48 -103.76 47.46
C PRO A 405 83.03 -104.29 47.55
N TRP A 406 82.10 -103.58 46.90
CA TRP A 406 80.65 -103.82 46.80
C TRP A 406 79.80 -103.49 48.04
N ASP A 407 79.23 -102.30 48.05
CA ASP A 407 77.80 -102.12 48.29
C ASP A 407 77.28 -100.86 47.57
N GLY A 408 76.06 -100.93 47.03
CA GLY A 408 75.31 -99.76 46.55
C GLY A 408 74.55 -99.07 47.72
N PRO A 409 73.51 -98.24 47.50
CA PRO A 409 72.60 -98.31 46.34
C PRO A 409 71.92 -96.98 45.86
N THR A 410 70.94 -97.15 44.96
CA THR A 410 69.73 -96.31 44.76
C THR A 410 69.83 -94.86 44.26
N TYR A 411 69.81 -94.74 42.93
CA TYR A 411 68.76 -94.10 42.14
C TYR A 411 67.46 -93.64 42.88
N ILE A 412 67.11 -92.35 42.78
CA ILE A 412 65.71 -91.85 42.72
C ILE A 412 65.66 -90.63 41.77
N PRO A 413 64.95 -90.72 40.64
CA PRO A 413 64.45 -89.57 39.88
C PRO A 413 62.92 -89.41 40.03
N ASN A 414 62.40 -88.33 39.44
CA ASN A 414 60.97 -88.00 39.23
C ASN A 414 60.15 -87.63 40.48
N ALA A 415 59.06 -86.87 40.37
CA ALA A 415 58.64 -85.84 39.40
C ALA A 415 57.30 -85.25 39.90
N LEU A 416 57.06 -83.95 39.66
CA LEU A 416 55.77 -83.37 39.27
C LEU A 416 55.96 -81.91 38.88
#